data_AF-A0A6L5Z3N2-F1
#
_entry.id   AF-A0A6L5Z3N2-F1
#
_cell.length_a   1.000
_cell.length_b   1.000
_cell.length_c   1.000
_cell.angle_alpha   90.00
_cell.angle_beta   90.00
_cell.angle_gamma   90.00
#
_symmetry.space_group_name_H-M   'P 1'
#
loop_
_entity.id
_entity.type
_entity.pdbx_description
1 polymer ?
#
loop_
_entity_poly.entity_id
_entity_poly.type
_entity_poly.pdbx_seq_one_letter_code
_entity_poly.pdbx_strand_id
1 'polypeptide(L)'
;MGRISDTSITTALLHLRAEIIREGQDGLAHVEALLRLRGVDPGDYYVPQKVPKHFARNKLRTALLGELREGPKTGPELARAVAAQSPGLMYKQAYKRVYVALHAMQRAGLVTHEGRVWCQV
;
A
#
# COMPACT_ATOMS: atom_id res chain seq x y z
N MET A 1 -10.31 18.92 29.92
CA MET A 1 -9.12 18.39 29.23
C MET A 1 -8.82 17.01 29.80
N GLY A 2 -8.83 15.96 28.98
CA GLY A 2 -8.54 14.60 29.43
C GLY A 2 -7.08 14.45 29.84
N ARG A 3 -6.81 13.74 30.93
CA ARG A 3 -5.45 13.50 31.43
C ARG A 3 -4.72 12.61 30.42
N ILE A 4 -3.61 13.09 29.88
CA ILE A 4 -2.77 12.28 28.99
C ILE A 4 -2.09 11.21 29.86
N SER A 5 -2.25 9.94 29.48
CA SER A 5 -1.60 8.83 30.17
C SER A 5 -0.14 8.69 29.72
N ASP A 6 0.71 8.12 30.57
CA ASP A 6 2.10 7.84 30.19
C ASP A 6 2.19 6.93 28.96
N THR A 7 1.28 5.96 28.82
CA THR A 7 1.16 5.12 27.64
C THR A 7 0.91 5.93 26.37
N SER A 8 0.08 6.98 26.45
CA SER A 8 -0.21 7.86 25.32
C SER A 8 1.02 8.66 24.89
N ILE A 9 1.84 9.11 25.84
CA ILE A 9 3.08 9.85 25.55
C ILE A 9 4.12 8.92 24.91
N THR A 10 4.32 7.73 25.47
CA THR A 10 5.23 6.72 24.88
C THR A 10 4.80 6.35 23.47
N THR A 11 3.51 6.13 23.24
CA THR A 11 2.96 5.84 21.91
C THR A 11 3.23 6.97 20.93
N ALA A 12 3.01 8.22 21.34
CA ALA A 12 3.29 9.40 20.52
C ALA A 12 4.79 9.50 20.16
N LEU A 13 5.69 9.25 21.10
CA LEU A 13 7.15 9.27 20.86
C LEU A 13 7.59 8.16 19.89
N LEU A 14 7.02 6.95 19.99
CA LEU A 14 7.28 5.87 19.04
C LEU A 14 6.79 6.21 17.63
N HIS A 15 5.62 6.87 17.51
CA HIS A 15 5.11 7.36 16.23
C HIS A 15 6.02 8.44 15.64
N LEU A 16 6.44 9.41 16.44
CA LEU A 16 7.33 10.48 16.03
C LEU A 16 8.68 9.93 15.56
N ARG A 17 9.26 8.96 16.30
CA ARG A 17 10.48 8.25 15.89
C ARG A 17 10.30 7.59 14.52
N ALA A 18 9.18 6.90 14.32
CA ALA A 18 8.91 6.23 13.06
C ALA A 18 8.73 7.22 11.89
N GLU A 19 8.14 8.38 12.13
CA GLU A 19 8.01 9.45 11.13
C GLU A 19 9.36 10.04 10.75
N ILE A 20 10.18 10.40 11.74
CA ILE A 20 11.53 10.96 11.54
C ILE A 20 12.39 10.02 10.69
N ILE A 21 12.38 8.72 10.99
CA ILE A 21 13.14 7.71 10.23
C ILE A 21 12.63 7.57 8.79
N ARG A 22 11.31 7.67 8.56
CA ARG A 22 10.71 7.47 7.23
C ARG A 22 10.87 8.68 6.32
N GLU A 23 10.73 9.88 6.88
CA GLU A 23 10.78 11.13 6.11
C GLU A 23 12.17 11.76 6.10
N GLY A 24 13.14 11.20 6.84
CA GLY A 24 14.49 11.75 6.94
C GLY A 24 14.53 13.12 7.63
N GLN A 25 13.72 13.29 8.68
CA GLN A 25 13.66 14.54 9.45
C GLN A 25 14.75 14.60 10.51
N ASP A 26 14.94 15.77 11.11
CA ASP A 26 15.88 15.99 12.21
C ASP A 26 15.30 15.55 13.56
N GLY A 27 16.17 15.45 14.57
CA GLY A 27 15.76 15.32 15.98
C GLY A 27 15.57 13.89 16.50
N LEU A 28 15.95 12.87 15.72
CA LEU A 28 15.86 11.45 16.14
C LEU A 28 16.49 11.19 17.52
N ALA A 29 17.69 11.75 17.76
CA ALA A 29 18.41 11.58 19.02
C ALA A 29 17.62 12.07 20.24
N HIS A 30 16.88 13.18 20.10
CA HIS A 30 16.06 13.74 21.18
C HIS A 30 14.87 12.82 21.50
N VAL A 31 14.20 12.31 20.46
CA VAL A 31 13.06 11.39 20.63
C VAL A 31 13.49 10.08 21.28
N GLU A 32 14.63 9.54 20.86
CA GLU A 32 15.20 8.34 21.47
C GLU A 32 15.63 8.56 22.92
N ALA A 33 16.19 9.72 23.26
CA ALA A 33 16.49 10.06 24.65
C ALA A 33 15.23 10.11 25.52
N LEU A 34 14.14 10.70 25.02
CA LEU A 34 12.86 10.74 25.72
C LEU A 34 12.24 9.34 25.92
N LEU A 35 12.40 8.44 24.95
CA LEU A 35 11.98 7.04 25.09
C LEU A 35 12.79 6.30 26.16
N ARG A 36 14.12 6.46 26.15
CA ARG A 36 15.01 5.84 27.16
C ARG A 36 14.70 6.36 28.57
N LEU A 37 14.44 7.66 28.73
CA LEU A 37 14.00 8.24 30.01
C LEU A 37 12.68 7.65 30.52
N ARG A 38 11.85 7.11 29.62
CA ARG A 38 10.60 6.41 29.94
C ARG A 38 10.78 4.89 30.07
N GLY A 39 12.01 4.39 30.10
CA GLY A 39 12.33 2.97 30.22
C GLY A 39 12.07 2.16 28.95
N VAL A 40 11.92 2.82 27.79
CA VAL A 40 11.68 2.17 26.51
C VAL A 40 12.97 2.19 25.69
N ASP A 41 13.49 1.02 25.33
CA ASP A 41 14.62 0.92 24.41
C ASP A 41 14.13 1.13 22.96
N PRO A 42 14.59 2.17 22.25
CA PRO A 42 14.22 2.37 20.84
C PRO A 42 14.67 1.23 19.91
N GLY A 43 15.70 0.47 20.29
CA GLY A 43 16.23 -0.66 19.51
C GLY A 43 15.26 -1.83 19.37
N ASP A 44 14.37 -2.01 20.36
CA ASP A 44 13.38 -3.08 20.36
C ASP A 44 12.26 -2.87 19.34
N TYR A 45 12.11 -1.63 18.84
CA TYR A 45 11.04 -1.24 17.93
C TYR A 45 11.53 -1.12 16.50
N TYR A 46 11.24 -2.15 15.72
CA TYR A 46 11.40 -2.13 14.26
C TYR A 46 10.48 -1.07 13.64
N VAL A 47 11.05 -0.21 12.79
CA VAL A 47 10.30 0.78 12.00
C VAL A 47 10.15 0.26 10.57
N PRO A 48 8.93 -0.14 10.14
CA PRO A 48 8.70 -0.53 8.76
C PRO A 48 8.99 0.63 7.81
N GLN A 49 9.79 0.35 6.78
CA GLN A 49 10.09 1.26 5.70
C GLN A 49 8.86 1.55 4.83
N LYS A 50 8.72 2.80 4.37
CA LYS A 50 7.69 3.16 3.39
C LYS A 50 8.04 2.52 2.05
N VAL A 51 7.33 1.44 1.68
CA VAL A 51 7.42 0.88 0.33
C VAL A 51 6.59 1.77 -0.61
N PRO A 52 7.16 2.32 -1.69
CA PRO A 52 6.42 3.14 -2.64
C PRO A 52 5.29 2.30 -3.26
N LYS A 53 4.04 2.73 -3.03
CA LYS A 53 2.87 2.07 -3.57
C LYS A 53 2.57 2.66 -4.94
N HIS A 54 2.81 1.89 -6.01
CA HIS A 54 2.44 2.29 -7.38
C HIS A 54 0.94 2.50 -7.58
N PHE A 55 0.11 1.89 -6.73
CA PHE A 55 -1.33 2.09 -6.75
C PHE A 55 -1.81 2.48 -5.36
N ALA A 56 -2.57 3.57 -5.28
CA ALA A 56 -3.35 3.87 -4.09
C ALA A 56 -4.41 2.79 -3.86
N ARG A 57 -4.93 2.71 -2.63
CA ARG A 57 -5.95 1.74 -2.24
C ARG A 57 -7.11 1.76 -3.24
N ASN A 58 -7.50 0.58 -3.73
CA ASN A 58 -8.58 0.35 -4.70
C ASN A 58 -8.42 0.94 -6.11
N LYS A 59 -7.42 1.78 -6.40
CA LYS A 59 -7.24 2.38 -7.74
C LYS A 59 -7.05 1.35 -8.85
N LEU A 60 -6.26 0.30 -8.59
CA LEU A 60 -6.05 -0.78 -9.57
C LEU A 60 -7.38 -1.51 -9.90
N ARG A 61 -8.20 -1.79 -8.89
CA ARG A 61 -9.51 -2.42 -9.09
C ARG A 61 -10.45 -1.51 -9.89
N THR A 62 -10.49 -0.22 -9.58
CA THR A 62 -11.30 0.75 -10.33
C THR A 62 -10.84 0.86 -11.78
N ALA A 63 -9.53 0.88 -12.02
CA ALA A 63 -8.99 0.89 -13.38
C ALA A 63 -9.40 -0.36 -14.16
N LEU A 64 -9.22 -1.56 -13.57
CA LEU A 64 -9.61 -2.82 -14.22
C LEU A 64 -11.11 -2.89 -14.51
N LEU A 65 -11.97 -2.45 -13.60
CA LEU A 65 -13.41 -2.41 -13.85
C LEU A 65 -13.78 -1.36 -14.92
N GLY A 66 -13.07 -0.23 -14.99
CA GLY A 66 -13.25 0.74 -16.06
C GLY A 66 -12.93 0.13 -17.43
N GLU A 67 -11.81 -0.59 -17.54
CA GLU A 67 -11.40 -1.27 -18.77
C GLU A 67 -12.38 -2.37 -19.18
N LEU A 68 -12.91 -3.13 -18.22
CA LEU A 68 -13.85 -4.24 -18.45
C LEU A 68 -15.27 -3.78 -18.76
N ARG A 69 -15.62 -2.52 -18.41
CA ARG A 69 -16.90 -1.91 -18.79
C ARG A 69 -16.98 -1.64 -20.30
N GLU A 70 -15.84 -1.36 -20.94
CA GLU A 70 -15.77 -1.17 -22.40
C GLU A 70 -15.93 -2.48 -23.19
N GLY A 71 -15.71 -3.62 -22.52
CA GLY A 71 -15.90 -4.95 -23.09
C GLY A 71 -14.95 -5.98 -22.49
N PRO A 72 -15.15 -7.28 -22.83
CA PRO A 72 -14.26 -8.35 -22.43
C PRO A 72 -12.83 -8.09 -22.90
N LYS A 73 -11.87 -8.13 -21.98
CA LYS A 73 -10.44 -7.91 -22.27
C LYS A 73 -9.60 -9.04 -21.73
N THR A 74 -8.50 -9.34 -22.43
CA THR A 74 -7.54 -10.34 -21.97
C THR A 74 -6.65 -9.80 -20.85
N GLY A 75 -6.11 -10.70 -20.01
CA GLY A 75 -5.16 -10.32 -18.96
C GLY A 75 -3.94 -9.50 -19.45
N PRO A 76 -3.32 -9.86 -20.60
CA PRO A 76 -2.25 -9.07 -21.19
C PRO A 76 -2.65 -7.65 -21.62
N GLU A 77 -3.87 -7.48 -22.17
CA GLU A 77 -4.38 -6.16 -22.58
C GLU A 77 -4.60 -5.27 -21.36
N LEU A 78 -5.23 -5.81 -20.31
CA LEU A 78 -5.40 -5.12 -19.03
C LEU A 78 -4.05 -4.74 -18.41
N ALA A 79 -3.06 -5.63 -18.46
CA ALA A 79 -1.71 -5.34 -17.97
C ALA A 79 -1.01 -4.21 -18.77
N ARG A 80 -1.23 -4.15 -20.09
CA ARG A 80 -0.71 -3.06 -20.93
C ARG A 80 -1.41 -1.73 -20.60
N ALA A 81 -2.73 -1.72 -20.49
CA ALA A 81 -3.50 -0.53 -20.12
C ALA A 81 -3.05 0.02 -18.76
N VAL A 82 -2.90 -0.85 -17.76
CA VAL A 82 -2.44 -0.49 -16.42
C VAL A 82 -0.99 0.04 -16.42
N ALA A 83 -0.10 -0.57 -17.20
CA ALA A 83 1.28 -0.09 -17.34
C ALA A 83 1.35 1.28 -18.04
N ALA A 84 0.52 1.52 -19.06
CA ALA A 84 0.44 2.80 -19.76
C ALA A 84 -0.09 3.93 -18.86
N GLN A 85 -1.02 3.62 -17.95
CA GLN A 85 -1.61 4.59 -17.01
C GLN A 85 -0.70 4.90 -15.80
N SER A 86 0.36 4.11 -15.56
CA SER A 86 1.20 4.21 -14.37
C SER A 86 2.67 4.49 -14.73
N PRO A 87 3.09 5.76 -14.78
CA PRO A 87 4.48 6.11 -15.04
C PRO A 87 5.43 5.42 -14.06
N GLY A 88 6.45 4.73 -14.58
CA GLY A 88 7.46 4.02 -13.78
C GLY A 88 7.09 2.58 -13.37
N LEU A 89 5.95 2.04 -13.79
CA LEU A 89 5.61 0.64 -13.58
C LEU A 89 6.04 -0.21 -14.78
N MET A 90 6.95 -1.17 -14.57
CA MET A 90 7.34 -2.09 -15.63
C MET A 90 6.19 -3.05 -15.99
N TYR A 91 6.06 -3.42 -17.26
CA TYR A 91 5.03 -4.36 -17.74
C TYR A 91 4.96 -5.65 -16.90
N LYS A 92 6.12 -6.26 -16.58
CA LYS A 92 6.19 -7.48 -15.76
C LYS A 92 5.57 -7.30 -14.37
N GLN A 93 5.76 -6.12 -13.76
CA GLN A 93 5.18 -5.78 -12.46
C GLN A 93 3.68 -5.52 -12.57
N ALA A 94 3.24 -4.82 -13.62
CA ALA A 94 1.83 -4.60 -13.92
C ALA A 94 1.10 -5.94 -14.13
N TYR A 95 1.66 -6.83 -14.95
CA TYR A 95 1.11 -8.16 -15.22
C TYR A 95 0.85 -8.95 -13.94
N LYS A 96 1.86 -9.09 -13.07
CA LYS A 96 1.70 -9.79 -11.79
C LYS A 96 0.59 -9.18 -10.91
N ARG A 97 0.53 -7.85 -10.83
CA ARG A 97 -0.47 -7.14 -10.02
C ARG A 97 -1.89 -7.29 -10.58
N VAL A 98 -2.03 -7.23 -11.91
CA VAL A 98 -3.31 -7.41 -12.60
C VAL A 98 -3.87 -8.80 -12.34
N TYR A 99 -3.09 -9.86 -12.50
CA TYR A 99 -3.58 -11.22 -12.23
C TYR A 99 -3.96 -11.45 -10.76
N VAL A 100 -3.16 -10.94 -9.81
CA VAL A 100 -3.52 -11.00 -8.38
C VAL A 100 -4.84 -10.26 -8.11
N ALA A 101 -5.03 -9.10 -8.72
CA ALA A 101 -6.27 -8.32 -8.58
C ALA A 101 -7.47 -9.04 -9.23
N LEU A 102 -7.30 -9.57 -10.44
CA LEU A 102 -8.36 -10.29 -11.17
C LEU A 102 -8.81 -11.54 -10.41
N HIS A 103 -7.89 -12.36 -9.89
CA HIS A 103 -8.27 -13.50 -9.07
C HIS A 103 -8.93 -13.09 -7.74
N ALA A 104 -8.51 -11.98 -7.14
CA ALA A 104 -9.20 -11.44 -5.96
C ALA A 104 -10.62 -10.94 -6.30
N MET A 105 -10.80 -10.31 -7.45
CA MET A 105 -12.09 -9.81 -7.94
C MET A 105 -13.02 -10.96 -8.35
N GLN A 106 -12.46 -12.03 -8.92
CA GLN A 106 -13.19 -13.26 -9.26
C GLN A 106 -13.77 -13.92 -8.02
N ARG A 107 -12.93 -14.10 -6.97
CA ARG A 107 -13.40 -14.64 -5.68
C ARG A 107 -14.45 -13.75 -5.01
N ALA A 108 -14.43 -12.45 -5.29
CA ALA A 108 -15.44 -11.51 -4.81
C ALA A 108 -16.70 -11.45 -5.69
N GLY A 109 -16.77 -12.24 -6.78
CA GLY A 109 -17.93 -12.29 -7.68
C GLY A 109 -18.09 -11.06 -8.60
N LEU A 110 -17.02 -10.29 -8.83
CA LEU A 110 -17.08 -9.05 -9.62
C LEU A 110 -16.71 -9.25 -11.09
N VAL A 111 -15.91 -10.28 -11.37
CA VAL A 111 -15.43 -10.61 -12.71
C VAL A 111 -15.50 -12.13 -12.90
N THR A 112 -15.80 -12.53 -14.12
CA THR A 112 -15.77 -13.92 -14.57
C THR A 112 -14.63 -14.09 -15.58
N HIS A 113 -14.06 -15.29 -15.61
CA HIS A 113 -13.01 -15.64 -16.55
C HIS A 113 -13.56 -16.62 -17.57
N GLU A 114 -13.79 -16.13 -18.79
CA GLU A 114 -14.35 -16.90 -19.89
C GLU A 114 -13.24 -17.22 -20.90
N GLY A 115 -12.65 -18.41 -20.75
CA GLY A 115 -11.57 -18.88 -21.60
C GLY A 115 -10.28 -18.06 -21.46
N ARG A 116 -10.10 -17.03 -22.30
CA ARG A 116 -8.93 -16.14 -22.31
C ARG A 116 -9.26 -14.68 -21.94
N VAL A 117 -10.54 -14.37 -21.82
CA VAL A 117 -11.01 -13.01 -21.52
C VAL A 117 -11.58 -12.93 -20.12
N TRP A 118 -11.43 -11.76 -19.53
CA TRP A 118 -12.12 -11.39 -18.31
C TRP A 118 -13.33 -10.58 -18.70
N CYS A 119 -14.47 -10.88 -18.07
CA CYS A 119 -15.71 -10.15 -18.22
C CYS A 119 -16.14 -9.63 -16.85
N GLN A 120 -16.77 -8.46 -16.81
CA GLN A 120 -17.44 -8.01 -15.60
C GLN A 120 -18.73 -8.82 -15.41
N VAL A 121 -19.03 -9.21 -14.17
CA VAL A 121 -20.31 -9.84 -13.79
C VAL A 121 -21.40 -8.78 -13.71
#